data_AF-A0A3D2I1Q7-F1
#
_entry.id   AF-A0A3D2I1Q7-F1
#
_cell.length_a   1.000
_cell.length_b   1.000
_cell.length_c   1.000
_cell.angle_alpha   90.00
_cell.angle_beta   90.00
_cell.angle_gamma   90.00
#
_symmetry.space_group_name_H-M   'P 1'
#
loop_
_entity.id
_entity.type
_entity.pdbx_description
1 polymer ?
#
loop_
_entity_poly.entity_id
_entity_poly.type
_entity_poly.pdbx_seq_one_letter_code
_entity_poly.pdbx_strand_id
1 'polypeptide(L)'
;AQMKMFLTRIGFGSKVVITGDLSQKDLPFQTQSGLEQASKVLEQVEDIGFSYLTNKDVVRHPLVQKIVHAYEKYEARENYKESRKKASTQTKKAGKR
;
A
#
# COMPACT_ATOMS: atom_id res chain seq x y z
N ALA A 1 -17.36 -8.33 5.61
CA ALA A 1 -16.74 -7.56 6.71
C ALA A 1 -15.90 -8.48 7.60
N GLN A 2 -14.72 -8.91 7.13
CA GLN A 2 -13.86 -9.85 7.86
C GLN A 2 -13.29 -9.22 9.15
N MET A 3 -12.85 -7.96 9.08
CA MET A 3 -12.26 -7.30 10.24
C MET A 3 -13.27 -7.05 11.37
N LYS A 4 -14.52 -6.70 11.03
CA LYS A 4 -15.61 -6.56 12.02
C LYS A 4 -15.81 -7.86 12.81
N MET A 5 -15.83 -9.01 12.13
CA MET A 5 -15.99 -10.31 12.81
C MET A 5 -14.87 -10.62 13.79
N PHE A 6 -13.64 -10.20 13.48
CA PHE A 6 -12.49 -10.40 14.35
C PHE A 6 -12.50 -9.44 15.54
N LEU A 7 -12.67 -8.14 15.28
CA LEU A 7 -12.61 -7.10 16.31
C LEU A 7 -13.70 -7.26 17.39
N THR A 8 -14.87 -7.77 17.04
CA THR A 8 -15.95 -8.02 18.01
C THR A 8 -15.72 -9.25 18.89
N ARG A 9 -14.61 -9.98 18.71
CA ARG A 9 -14.25 -11.16 19.53
C ARG A 9 -13.22 -10.85 20.61
N ILE A 10 -12.77 -9.60 20.70
CA ILE A 10 -11.79 -9.16 21.69
C ILE A 10 -12.45 -9.24 23.08
N GLY A 11 -11.81 -9.99 23.99
CA GLY A 11 -12.29 -10.22 25.34
C GLY A 11 -11.65 -9.30 26.37
N PHE A 12 -12.19 -9.29 27.60
CA PHE A 12 -11.63 -8.53 28.71
C PHE A 12 -10.18 -8.93 29.01
N GLY A 13 -9.35 -7.93 29.35
CA GLY A 13 -7.92 -8.15 29.68
C GLY A 13 -7.03 -8.54 28.50
N SER A 14 -7.58 -8.64 27.28
CA SER A 14 -6.79 -8.93 26.08
C SER A 14 -6.22 -7.67 25.45
N LYS A 15 -5.10 -7.83 24.73
CA LYS A 15 -4.53 -6.81 23.85
C LYS A 15 -4.37 -7.42 22.47
N VAL A 16 -4.72 -6.67 21.44
CA VAL A 16 -4.64 -7.13 20.05
C VAL A 16 -3.82 -6.13 19.25
N VAL A 17 -2.91 -6.67 18.44
CA VAL A 17 -2.13 -5.90 17.47
C VAL A 17 -2.43 -6.49 16.10
N ILE A 18 -2.87 -5.63 15.19
CA ILE A 18 -3.15 -6.00 13.80
C ILE A 18 -2.08 -5.33 12.94
N THR A 19 -1.38 -6.12 12.15
CA THR A 19 -0.33 -5.65 11.24
C THR A 19 -0.72 -5.94 9.80
N GLY A 20 -0.31 -5.08 8.88
CA GLY A 20 -0.42 -5.34 7.45
C GLY A 20 0.21 -4.22 6.62
N ASP A 21 0.38 -4.50 5.32
CA ASP A 21 0.91 -3.55 4.35
C ASP A 21 -0.23 -3.10 3.42
N LEU A 22 -0.58 -1.80 3.49
CA LEU A 22 -1.65 -1.23 2.67
C LEU A 22 -1.36 -1.26 1.16
N SER A 23 -0.10 -1.39 0.76
CA SER A 23 0.31 -1.47 -0.65
C SER A 23 0.15 -2.88 -1.25
N GLN A 24 0.16 -3.91 -0.40
CA GLN A 24 0.07 -5.32 -0.80
C GLN A 24 -1.38 -5.80 -0.74
N LYS A 25 -2.18 -5.39 -1.72
CA LYS A 25 -3.57 -5.84 -1.87
C LYS A 25 -3.65 -6.94 -2.93
N ASP A 26 -3.71 -8.18 -2.49
CA ASP A 26 -4.02 -9.33 -3.36
C ASP A 26 -5.53 -9.50 -3.55
N LEU A 27 -6.21 -8.39 -3.87
CA LEU A 27 -7.66 -8.33 -4.02
C LEU A 27 -8.02 -7.91 -5.45
N PRO A 28 -9.20 -8.34 -5.96
CA PRO A 28 -9.73 -7.81 -7.21
C PRO A 28 -9.79 -6.27 -7.18
N PHE A 29 -9.57 -5.62 -8.33
CA PHE A 29 -9.34 -4.17 -8.44
C PHE A 29 -10.37 -3.27 -7.74
N GLN A 30 -11.63 -3.71 -7.61
CA GLN A 30 -12.71 -2.95 -6.98
C GLN A 30 -12.98 -3.33 -5.52
N THR A 31 -12.29 -4.34 -5.00
CA THR A 31 -12.52 -4.84 -3.65
C THR A 31 -11.71 -4.02 -2.65
N GLN A 32 -12.41 -3.36 -1.72
CA GLN A 32 -11.75 -2.65 -0.61
C GLN A 32 -11.07 -3.64 0.33
N SER A 33 -9.86 -3.29 0.79
CA SER A 33 -9.14 -4.05 1.81
C SER A 33 -9.85 -3.93 3.16
N GLY A 34 -9.96 -5.05 3.88
CA GLY A 34 -10.49 -5.06 5.24
C GLY A 34 -9.66 -4.21 6.23
N LEU A 35 -8.34 -4.12 6.00
CA LEU A 35 -7.45 -3.26 6.80
C LEU A 35 -7.70 -1.78 6.52
N GLU A 36 -7.84 -1.41 5.25
CA GLU A 36 -8.14 -0.04 4.85
C GLU A 36 -9.52 0.40 5.36
N GLN A 37 -10.53 -0.47 5.25
CA GLN A 37 -11.86 -0.19 5.77
C GLN A 37 -11.84 -0.01 7.30
N ALA A 38 -11.16 -0.91 8.02
CA ALA A 38 -11.11 -0.85 9.47
C ALA A 38 -10.37 0.39 9.98
N SER A 39 -9.28 0.79 9.32
CA SER A 39 -8.57 2.02 9.66
C SER A 39 -9.48 3.25 9.57
N LYS A 40 -10.27 3.39 8.50
CA LYS A 40 -11.23 4.50 8.35
C LYS A 40 -12.38 4.45 9.37
N VAL A 41 -12.92 3.26 9.64
CA VAL A 41 -14.07 3.11 10.55
C VAL A 41 -13.69 3.34 12.02
N LEU A 42 -12.45 3.01 12.40
CA LEU A 42 -12.00 3.01 13.79
C LEU A 42 -11.12 4.21 14.15
N GLU A 43 -10.89 5.14 13.20
CA GLU A 43 -10.02 6.31 13.37
C GLU A 43 -10.38 7.17 14.58
N GLN A 44 -11.66 7.23 14.96
CA GLN A 44 -12.16 8.04 16.08
C GLN A 44 -12.42 7.25 17.37
N VAL A 45 -12.00 5.99 17.45
CA VAL A 45 -12.18 5.18 18.66
C VAL A 45 -11.00 5.41 19.60
N GLU A 46 -11.26 6.05 20.75
CA GLU A 46 -10.22 6.52 21.70
C GLU A 46 -9.24 5.43 22.19
N ASP A 47 -9.71 4.18 22.33
CA ASP A 47 -8.91 3.06 22.80
C ASP A 47 -8.09 2.33 21.70
N ILE A 48 -8.15 2.81 20.45
CA ILE A 48 -7.46 2.20 19.31
C ILE A 48 -6.33 3.12 18.81
N GLY A 49 -5.10 2.65 18.94
CA GLY A 49 -3.93 3.32 18.37
C GLY A 49 -3.61 2.88 16.95
N PHE A 50 -3.16 3.82 16.11
CA PHE A 50 -2.62 3.55 14.78
C PHE A 50 -1.12 3.86 14.74
N SER A 51 -0.33 2.89 14.30
CA SER A 51 1.11 3.07 14.08
C SER A 51 1.43 2.84 12.61
N TYR A 52 1.90 3.89 11.94
CA TYR A 52 2.27 3.85 10.53
C TYR A 52 3.79 3.79 10.42
N LEU A 53 4.29 2.64 9.96
CA LEU A 53 5.70 2.46 9.67
C LEU A 53 5.98 2.80 8.20
N THR A 54 7.13 3.42 7.98
CA THR A 54 7.61 3.82 6.66
C THR A 54 8.86 3.02 6.29
N ASN A 55 9.36 3.20 5.06
CA ASN A 55 10.63 2.61 4.64
C ASN A 55 11.82 3.00 5.55
N LYS A 56 11.73 4.12 6.29
CA LYS A 56 12.78 4.56 7.23
C LYS A 56 12.83 3.69 8.49
N ASP A 57 11.73 3.04 8.84
CA ASP A 57 11.60 2.21 10.02
C ASP A 57 12.02 0.75 9.75
N VAL A 58 12.32 0.41 8.50
CA VAL A 58 12.71 -0.95 8.11
C VAL A 58 14.21 -1.13 8.17
N VAL A 59 14.67 -1.87 9.18
CA VAL A 59 16.05 -2.34 9.25
C VAL A 59 16.21 -3.55 8.32
N ARG A 60 17.01 -3.39 7.27
CA ARG A 60 17.33 -4.45 6.30
C ARG A 60 18.82 -4.70 6.28
N HIS A 61 19.21 -5.94 5.97
CA HIS A 61 20.60 -6.26 5.71
C HIS A 61 21.16 -5.36 4.58
N PRO A 62 22.41 -4.86 4.66
CA PRO A 62 22.96 -3.94 3.66
C PRO A 62 22.90 -4.44 2.22
N LEU A 63 23.06 -5.76 2.01
CA LEU A 63 22.89 -6.37 0.68
C LEU A 63 21.46 -6.24 0.16
N VAL A 64 20.45 -6.49 1.01
CA VAL A 64 19.04 -6.39 0.64
C VAL A 64 18.69 -4.95 0.26
N GLN A 65 19.21 -3.96 0.99
CA GLN A 65 19.03 -2.54 0.63
C GLN A 65 19.59 -2.23 -0.77
N LYS A 66 20.78 -2.75 -1.10
CA LYS A 66 21.37 -2.59 -2.44
C LYS A 66 20.51 -3.22 -3.53
N ILE A 67 19.95 -4.41 -3.27
CA ILE A 67 19.05 -5.10 -4.20
C ILE A 67 17.78 -4.27 -4.43
N VAL A 68 17.11 -3.83 -3.36
CA VAL A 68 15.89 -3.02 -3.45
C VAL A 68 16.15 -1.74 -4.25
N HIS A 69 17.22 -1.00 -3.94
CA HIS A 69 17.58 0.22 -4.66
C HIS A 69 17.87 0.00 -6.15
N ALA A 70 18.42 -1.17 -6.52
CA ALA A 70 18.64 -1.52 -7.91
C ALA A 70 17.32 -1.72 -8.67
N TYR A 71 16.35 -2.41 -8.05
CA TYR A 71 15.01 -2.59 -8.61
C TYR A 71 14.24 -1.27 -8.70
N GLU A 72 14.24 -0.45 -7.66
CA GLU A 72 13.57 0.86 -7.67
C GLU A 72 14.08 1.76 -8.82
N LYS A 73 15.40 1.78 -9.04
CA LYS A 73 16.00 2.50 -10.18
C LYS A 73 15.59 1.93 -11.54
N TYR A 74 15.45 0.61 -11.64
CA TYR A 74 15.01 -0.04 -12.86
C TYR A 74 13.55 0.32 -13.17
N GLU A 75 12.65 0.16 -12.20
CA GLU A 75 11.23 0.47 -12.35
C GLU A 75 10.98 1.95 -12.66
N ALA A 76 11.68 2.87 -11.98
CA ALA A 76 11.57 4.31 -12.25
C ALA A 76 11.93 4.65 -13.71
N ARG A 77 12.95 3.98 -14.27
CA ARG A 77 13.34 4.15 -15.69
C ARG A 77 12.29 3.60 -16.63
N GLU A 78 11.71 2.43 -16.32
CA GLU A 78 10.66 1.84 -17.16
C GLU A 78 9.38 2.69 -17.15
N ASN A 79 8.95 3.15 -15.97
CA ASN A 79 7.81 4.07 -15.83
C ASN A 79 8.03 5.38 -16.61
N TYR A 80 9.25 5.94 -16.55
CA TYR A 80 9.60 7.12 -17.33
C TYR A 80 9.51 6.86 -18.85
N LYS A 81 10.05 5.75 -19.34
CA LYS A 81 9.94 5.37 -20.77
C LYS A 81 8.48 5.21 -21.19
N GLU A 82 7.66 4.56 -20.36
CA GLU A 82 6.25 4.33 -20.65
C GLU A 82 5.47 5.64 -20.73
N SER A 83 5.70 6.57 -19.79
CA SER A 83 5.08 7.91 -19.82
C SER A 83 5.43 8.70 -21.09
N ARG A 84 6.69 8.66 -21.55
CA ARG A 84 7.15 9.29 -22.80
C ARG A 84 6.52 8.65 -24.05
N LYS A 85 6.36 7.32 -24.05
CA LYS A 85 5.69 6.59 -25.14
C LYS A 85 4.20 6.95 -25.20
N LYS A 86 3.52 7.07 -24.05
CA LYS A 86 2.12 7.52 -23.98
C LYS A 86 1.96 8.96 -24.48
N ALA A 87 2.82 9.88 -24.06
CA ALA A 87 2.80 11.28 -24.50
C ALA A 87 2.98 11.43 -26.01
N SER A 88 3.98 10.75 -26.60
CA SER A 88 4.22 10.80 -28.06
C SER A 88 3.10 10.16 -28.89
N THR A 89 2.38 9.17 -28.34
CA THR A 89 1.22 8.54 -28.99
C THR A 89 -0.02 9.44 -28.96
N GLN A 90 -0.19 10.24 -27.90
CA GLN A 90 -1.26 11.24 -27.79
C GLN A 90 -1.08 12.41 -28.76
N THR A 91 0.13 12.95 -28.90
CA THR A 91 0.40 14.06 -29.84
C THR A 91 0.12 13.67 -31.29
N LYS A 92 0.43 12.42 -31.69
CA LYS A 92 0.14 11.90 -33.04
C LYS A 92 -1.36 11.66 -33.32
N LYS A 93 -2.16 11.38 -32.28
CA LYS A 93 -3.63 11.25 -32.42
C LYS A 93 -4.35 12.59 -32.52
N ALA A 94 -3.82 13.64 -31.87
CA ALA A 94 -4.40 14.98 -31.91
C ALA A 94 -4.17 15.71 -33.25
N GLY A 95 -3.03 15.49 -33.92
CA GLY A 95 -2.73 16.08 -35.23
C GLY A 95 -3.33 15.37 -36.44
N LYS A 96 -4.19 14.36 -36.24
CA LYS A 96 -4.83 13.58 -37.33
C LYS A 96 -6.34 13.85 -37.44
N ARG A 97 -6.81 14.96 -36.88
CA ARG A 97 -8.18 15.49 -36.98
C ARG A 97 -8.16 16.84 -37.69
#